data_AF-H8K3Y0-F1
#
_entry.id   AF-H8K3Y0-F1
#
_cell.length_a   1.000
_cell.length_b   1.000
_cell.length_c   1.000
_cell.angle_alpha   90.00
_cell.angle_beta   90.00
_cell.angle_gamma   90.00
#
_symmetry.space_group_name_H-M   'P 1'
#
loop_
_entity.id
_entity.type
_entity.pdbx_description
1 polymer ?
#
loop_
_entity_poly.entity_id
_entity_poly.type
_entity_poly.pdbx_seq_one_letter_code
_entity_poly.pdbx_strand_id
1 'polypeptide(L)'
;MKNIQYYNNNAQEFYSRTINTDLSDNYKAFTSYLPEQAHILDAGCGVGRDTKYFLSQRYQVTAFDGSTEMVKLATKETGIDVLHSTFQDIDFKESFDGVWAQATLLHVPIMKQSMCIKNSCCIKAGRHFLCFLRIQFIYNVMIAIFTICMKIQ
;
A
#
# COMPACT_ATOMS: atom_id res chain seq x y z
N MET A 1 -18.31 0.99 8.25
CA MET A 1 -17.50 0.51 7.11
C MET A 1 -17.03 1.73 6.32
N LYS A 2 -15.78 1.83 5.89
CA LYS A 2 -15.24 3.01 5.17
C LYS A 2 -15.08 2.66 3.69
N ASN A 3 -15.75 3.37 2.79
CA ASN A 3 -15.68 3.21 1.32
C ASN A 3 -14.92 4.40 0.70
N ILE A 4 -14.73 4.42 -0.62
CA ILE A 4 -14.06 5.54 -1.33
C ILE A 4 -14.71 6.89 -0.96
N GLN A 5 -16.04 6.95 -0.88
CA GLN A 5 -16.76 8.16 -0.48
C GLN A 5 -16.39 8.63 0.93
N TYR A 6 -16.27 7.71 1.89
CA TYR A 6 -15.80 8.04 3.22
C TYR A 6 -14.39 8.67 3.18
N TYR A 7 -13.48 8.08 2.41
CA TYR A 7 -12.10 8.60 2.31
C TYR A 7 -12.05 9.97 1.65
N ASN A 8 -12.83 10.20 0.59
CA ASN A 8 -13.00 11.53 -0.01
C ASN A 8 -13.50 12.56 1.01
N ASN A 9 -14.54 12.21 1.80
CA ASN A 9 -15.15 13.14 2.75
C ASN A 9 -14.28 13.42 3.99
N ASN A 10 -13.31 12.55 4.32
CA ASN A 10 -12.53 12.60 5.57
C ASN A 10 -11.01 12.66 5.32
N ALA A 11 -10.58 13.01 4.11
CA ALA A 11 -9.18 12.92 3.68
C ALA A 11 -8.24 13.70 4.60
N GLN A 12 -8.60 14.93 4.99
CA GLN A 12 -7.77 15.77 5.85
C GLN A 12 -7.68 15.26 7.29
N GLU A 13 -8.76 14.71 7.84
CA GLU A 13 -8.74 14.08 9.16
C GLU A 13 -7.85 12.83 9.12
N PHE A 14 -8.01 12.01 8.09
CA PHE A 14 -7.21 10.81 7.89
C PHE A 14 -5.72 11.16 7.76
N TYR A 15 -5.39 12.18 6.96
CA TYR A 15 -4.04 12.74 6.83
C TYR A 15 -3.43 13.05 8.20
N SER A 16 -4.12 13.90 8.98
CA SER A 16 -3.62 14.40 10.26
C SER A 16 -3.35 13.27 11.26
N ARG A 17 -4.12 12.19 11.18
CA ARG A 17 -3.99 11.02 12.07
C ARG A 17 -2.93 10.03 11.64
N THR A 18 -2.64 9.93 10.34
CA THR A 18 -1.87 8.80 9.80
C THR A 18 -0.48 9.17 9.30
N ILE A 19 -0.26 10.43 8.89
CA ILE A 19 0.99 10.85 8.26
C ILE A 19 2.23 10.61 9.14
N ASN A 20 2.08 10.72 10.47
CA ASN A 20 3.17 10.55 11.43
C ASN A 20 3.15 9.19 12.16
N THR A 21 2.32 8.22 11.70
CA THR A 21 2.34 6.88 12.30
C THR A 21 3.66 6.18 11.99
N ASP A 22 4.31 5.66 13.02
CA ASP A 22 5.55 4.88 12.87
C ASP A 22 5.23 3.45 12.39
N LEU A 23 5.83 3.06 11.27
CA LEU A 23 5.79 1.72 10.69
C LEU A 23 7.20 1.20 10.36
N SER A 24 8.23 1.71 11.03
CA SER A 24 9.64 1.42 10.74
C SER A 24 9.95 -0.08 10.70
N ASP A 25 9.37 -0.87 11.61
CA ASP A 25 9.60 -2.31 11.64
C ASP A 25 8.94 -3.03 10.45
N ASN A 26 7.74 -2.59 10.05
CA ASN A 26 7.06 -3.12 8.86
C ASN A 26 7.84 -2.80 7.59
N TYR A 27 8.35 -1.57 7.47
CA TYR A 27 9.19 -1.17 6.35
C TYR A 27 10.46 -2.00 6.29
N LYS A 28 11.19 -2.16 7.40
CA LYS A 28 12.41 -2.98 7.45
C LYS A 28 12.15 -4.42 7.06
N ALA A 29 11.07 -5.02 7.58
CA ALA A 29 10.68 -6.37 7.23
C ALA A 29 10.45 -6.50 5.71
N PHE A 30 9.72 -5.55 5.10
CA PHE A 30 9.49 -5.52 3.66
C PHE A 30 10.77 -5.38 2.85
N THR A 31 11.55 -4.35 3.15
CA THR A 31 12.71 -3.97 2.35
C THR A 31 13.83 -5.00 2.45
N SER A 32 13.87 -5.82 3.52
CA SER A 32 14.81 -6.94 3.66
C SER A 32 14.70 -8.00 2.55
N TYR A 33 13.55 -8.07 1.87
CA TYR A 33 13.29 -9.01 0.78
C TYR A 33 13.53 -8.42 -0.61
N LEU A 34 13.90 -7.15 -0.71
CA LEU A 34 14.02 -6.40 -1.95
C LEU A 34 15.48 -6.10 -2.29
N PRO A 35 15.85 -6.09 -3.59
CA PRO A 35 17.15 -5.57 -3.99
C PRO A 35 17.24 -4.06 -3.71
N GLU A 36 18.46 -3.52 -3.69
CA GLU A 36 18.66 -2.08 -3.69
C GLU A 36 17.96 -1.43 -4.90
N GLN A 37 17.35 -0.25 -4.68
CA GLN A 37 16.65 0.52 -5.72
C GLN A 37 15.51 -0.25 -6.43
N ALA A 38 14.96 -1.28 -5.76
CA ALA A 38 13.79 -2.02 -6.22
C ALA A 38 12.63 -1.11 -6.65
N HIS A 39 11.84 -1.58 -7.62
CA HIS A 39 10.59 -0.92 -8.00
C HIS A 39 9.44 -1.47 -7.17
N ILE A 40 8.84 -0.62 -6.35
CA ILE A 40 7.75 -0.93 -5.43
C ILE A 40 6.44 -0.38 -5.99
N LEU A 41 5.39 -1.19 -5.94
CA LEU A 41 4.02 -0.72 -6.09
C LEU A 41 3.42 -0.45 -4.71
N ASP A 42 3.05 0.80 -4.41
CA ASP A 42 2.23 1.15 -3.25
C ASP A 42 0.75 1.16 -3.65
N ALA A 43 0.07 0.05 -3.36
CA ALA A 43 -1.30 -0.21 -3.79
C ALA A 43 -2.32 0.28 -2.75
N GLY A 44 -3.08 1.32 -3.12
CA GLY A 44 -3.92 2.10 -2.21
C GLY A 44 -3.10 2.86 -1.20
N CYS A 45 -2.24 3.75 -1.70
CA CYS A 45 -1.24 4.47 -0.92
C CYS A 45 -1.82 5.47 0.09
N GLY A 46 -3.14 5.72 0.07
CA GLY A 46 -3.81 6.69 0.93
C GLY A 46 -3.18 8.07 0.77
N VAL A 47 -2.75 8.67 1.87
CA VAL A 47 -2.12 10.00 1.90
C VAL A 47 -0.62 10.02 1.53
N GLY A 48 -0.06 8.88 1.10
CA GLY A 48 1.31 8.82 0.58
C GLY A 48 2.43 8.74 1.64
N ARG A 49 2.11 8.39 2.89
CA ARG A 49 3.11 8.20 3.96
C ARG A 49 4.16 7.16 3.55
N ASP A 50 3.71 5.99 3.10
CA ASP A 50 4.56 4.83 2.84
C ASP A 50 5.38 5.06 1.56
N THR A 51 4.73 5.54 0.48
CA THR A 51 5.39 6.09 -0.71
C THR A 51 6.53 7.04 -0.36
N LYS A 52 6.29 8.06 0.49
CA LYS A 52 7.29 9.05 0.88
C LYS A 52 8.49 8.41 1.59
N TYR A 53 8.23 7.44 2.46
CA TYR A 53 9.29 6.66 3.09
C TYR A 53 10.13 5.92 2.05
N PHE A 54 9.52 5.14 1.15
CA PHE A 54 10.26 4.35 0.17
C PHE A 54 11.08 5.22 -0.79
N LEU A 55 10.53 6.36 -1.24
CA LEU A 55 11.26 7.35 -2.05
C LEU A 55 12.49 7.88 -1.29
N SER A 56 12.36 8.18 0.01
CA SER A 56 13.50 8.63 0.84
C SER A 56 14.62 7.60 0.96
N GLN A 57 14.27 6.31 0.82
CA GLN A 57 15.22 5.19 0.82
C GLN A 57 15.74 4.84 -0.57
N ARG A 58 15.50 5.70 -1.58
CA ARG A 58 15.95 5.55 -2.97
C ARG A 58 15.33 4.37 -3.74
N TYR A 59 14.17 3.89 -3.30
CA TYR A 59 13.37 2.98 -4.11
C TYR A 59 12.65 3.74 -5.22
N GLN A 60 12.36 3.05 -6.31
CA GLN A 60 11.42 3.53 -7.31
C GLN A 60 10.01 3.16 -6.85
N VAL A 61 9.06 4.09 -6.92
CA VAL A 61 7.70 3.83 -6.41
C VAL A 61 6.67 4.25 -7.45
N THR A 62 5.79 3.31 -7.80
CA THR A 62 4.51 3.59 -8.45
C THR A 62 3.43 3.49 -7.38
N ALA A 63 2.55 4.48 -7.30
CA ALA A 63 1.51 4.52 -6.28
C ALA A 63 0.15 4.79 -6.91
N PHE A 64 -0.91 4.20 -6.34
CA PHE A 64 -2.28 4.50 -6.74
C PHE A 64 -3.23 4.48 -5.56
N ASP A 65 -4.33 5.22 -5.65
CA ASP A 65 -5.46 5.13 -4.71
C ASP A 65 -6.79 5.39 -5.42
N GLY A 66 -7.87 4.77 -4.92
CA GLY A 66 -9.21 4.92 -5.49
C GLY A 66 -9.92 6.20 -5.04
N SER A 67 -9.37 6.93 -4.06
CA SER A 67 -9.91 8.19 -3.57
C SER A 67 -9.19 9.38 -4.20
N THR A 68 -9.92 10.20 -4.97
CA THR A 68 -9.39 11.42 -5.58
C THR A 68 -8.75 12.37 -4.55
N GLU A 69 -9.33 12.50 -3.35
CA GLU A 69 -8.75 13.37 -2.32
C GLU A 69 -7.48 12.79 -1.69
N MET A 70 -7.39 11.46 -1.53
CA MET A 70 -6.17 10.80 -1.10
C MET A 70 -5.06 10.97 -2.14
N VAL A 71 -5.37 10.77 -3.42
CA VAL A 71 -4.44 10.99 -4.53
C VAL A 71 -3.86 12.39 -4.50
N LYS A 72 -4.70 13.43 -4.36
CA LYS A 72 -4.23 14.83 -4.28
C LYS A 72 -3.25 15.04 -3.12
N LEU A 73 -3.57 14.51 -1.94
CA LEU A 73 -2.71 14.64 -0.76
C LEU A 73 -1.40 13.87 -0.94
N ALA A 74 -1.46 12.64 -1.45
CA ALA A 74 -0.30 11.81 -1.68
C ALA A 74 0.64 12.41 -2.74
N THR A 75 0.11 12.90 -3.87
CA THR A 75 0.90 13.61 -4.90
C THR A 75 1.62 14.80 -4.28
N LYS A 76 0.93 15.59 -3.45
CA LYS A 76 1.55 16.73 -2.76
C LYS A 76 2.65 16.29 -1.78
N GLU A 77 2.43 15.23 -1.01
CA GLU A 77 3.39 14.76 0.00
C GLU A 77 4.63 14.09 -0.56
N THR A 78 4.48 13.42 -1.70
CA THR A 78 5.51 12.54 -2.27
C THR A 78 6.25 13.20 -3.42
N GLY A 79 5.62 14.16 -4.11
CA GLY A 79 6.16 14.81 -5.29
C GLY A 79 6.14 13.96 -6.56
N ILE A 80 5.57 12.74 -6.50
CA ILE A 80 5.34 11.89 -7.68
C ILE A 80 3.88 11.96 -8.13
N ASP A 81 3.62 11.57 -9.37
CA ASP A 81 2.25 11.41 -9.86
C ASP A 81 1.62 10.13 -9.28
N VAL A 82 0.65 10.31 -8.39
CA VAL A 82 -0.13 9.21 -7.81
C VAL A 82 -1.34 8.94 -8.69
N LEU A 83 -1.50 7.68 -9.12
CA LEU A 83 -2.57 7.31 -10.04
C LEU A 83 -3.91 7.24 -9.32
N HIS A 84 -4.93 7.90 -9.87
CA HIS A 84 -6.31 7.69 -9.43
C HIS A 84 -6.88 6.44 -10.09
N SER A 85 -6.90 5.33 -9.36
CA SER A 85 -7.33 4.04 -9.89
C SER A 85 -7.76 3.09 -8.76
N THR A 86 -8.54 2.07 -9.09
CA THR A 86 -8.88 0.99 -8.15
C THR A 86 -8.15 -0.29 -8.53
N PHE A 87 -8.12 -1.26 -7.62
CA PHE A 87 -7.61 -2.60 -7.95
C PHE A 87 -8.32 -3.24 -9.15
N GLN A 88 -9.58 -2.87 -9.43
CA GLN A 88 -10.33 -3.42 -10.56
C GLN A 88 -9.92 -2.80 -11.90
N ASP A 89 -9.37 -1.59 -11.87
CA ASP A 89 -9.13 -0.78 -13.07
C ASP A 89 -7.66 -0.83 -13.52
N ILE A 90 -6.73 -1.16 -12.61
CA ILE A 90 -5.31 -1.23 -12.95
C ILE A 90 -4.97 -2.47 -13.80
N ASP A 91 -4.25 -2.23 -14.89
CA ASP A 91 -3.63 -3.25 -15.75
C ASP A 91 -2.19 -2.81 -16.03
N PHE A 92 -1.33 -2.96 -15.02
CA PHE A 92 0.07 -2.58 -15.14
C PHE A 92 0.79 -3.54 -16.10
N LYS A 93 1.37 -2.98 -17.18
CA LYS A 93 2.28 -3.72 -18.08
C LYS A 93 3.70 -3.83 -17.54
N GLU A 94 4.04 -2.96 -16.60
CA GLU A 94 5.33 -2.96 -15.92
C GLU A 94 5.35 -4.01 -14.81
N SER A 95 6.55 -4.52 -14.50
CA SER A 95 6.72 -5.51 -13.45
C SER A 95 7.40 -4.94 -12.21
N PHE A 96 6.81 -5.17 -11.04
CA PHE A 96 7.34 -4.69 -9.76
C PHE A 96 8.22 -5.74 -9.06
N ASP A 97 9.21 -5.27 -8.31
CA ASP A 97 10.06 -6.10 -7.45
C ASP A 97 9.42 -6.37 -6.08
N GLY A 98 8.50 -5.51 -5.66
CA GLY A 98 7.66 -5.71 -4.48
C GLY A 98 6.33 -4.96 -4.60
N VAL A 99 5.29 -5.49 -3.96
CA VAL A 99 4.02 -4.76 -3.79
C VAL A 99 3.80 -4.56 -2.30
N TRP A 100 3.60 -3.30 -1.95
CA TRP A 100 3.21 -2.84 -0.63
C TRP A 100 1.72 -2.50 -0.65
N ALA A 101 0.97 -2.99 0.32
CA ALA A 101 -0.45 -2.68 0.49
C ALA A 101 -0.78 -2.62 1.97
N GLN A 102 -0.65 -1.44 2.57
CA GLN A 102 -0.82 -1.23 4.01
C GLN A 102 -2.23 -0.74 4.33
N ALA A 103 -3.00 -1.59 5.02
CA ALA A 103 -4.39 -1.32 5.43
C ALA A 103 -5.37 -1.06 4.27
N THR A 104 -4.99 -1.35 3.03
CA THR A 104 -5.81 -1.15 1.83
C THR A 104 -6.90 -2.20 1.64
N LEU A 105 -6.67 -3.43 2.10
CA LEU A 105 -7.49 -4.60 1.75
C LEU A 105 -8.48 -5.04 2.83
N LEU A 106 -8.76 -4.16 3.79
CA LEU A 106 -9.66 -4.44 4.92
C LEU A 106 -11.10 -4.77 4.54
N HIS A 107 -11.45 -4.52 3.28
CA HIS A 107 -12.80 -4.60 2.75
C HIS A 107 -12.94 -5.73 1.72
N VAL A 108 -11.82 -6.32 1.28
CA VAL A 108 -11.80 -7.46 0.37
C VAL A 108 -11.72 -8.74 1.22
N PRO A 109 -12.58 -9.75 1.01
CA PRO A 109 -12.46 -11.02 1.72
C PRO A 109 -11.06 -11.60 1.56
N ILE A 110 -10.45 -12.13 2.64
CA ILE A 110 -9.06 -12.64 2.66
C ILE A 110 -8.75 -13.54 1.46
N MET A 111 -9.69 -14.41 1.08
CA MET A 111 -9.53 -15.33 -0.06
C MET A 111 -9.43 -14.64 -1.43
N LYS A 112 -9.92 -13.40 -1.57
CA LYS A 112 -9.89 -12.63 -2.83
C LYS A 112 -8.74 -11.62 -2.88
N GLN A 113 -8.07 -11.34 -1.76
CA GLN A 113 -7.04 -10.30 -1.69
C GLN A 113 -5.82 -10.62 -2.56
N SER A 114 -5.30 -11.85 -2.46
CA SER A 114 -4.18 -12.31 -3.29
C SER A 114 -4.56 -12.37 -4.78
N MET A 115 -5.80 -12.73 -5.11
CA MET A 115 -6.31 -12.72 -6.48
C MET A 115 -6.44 -11.30 -7.04
N CYS A 116 -6.96 -10.34 -6.27
CA CYS A 116 -7.06 -8.95 -6.69
C CYS A 116 -5.68 -8.40 -7.06
N ILE A 117 -4.62 -8.73 -6.32
CA ILE A 117 -3.29 -8.21 -6.65
C ILE A 117 -2.65 -8.97 -7.80
N LYS A 118 -2.76 -10.31 -7.83
CA LYS A 118 -2.22 -11.13 -8.93
C LYS A 118 -2.82 -10.79 -10.28
N ASN A 119 -4.12 -10.49 -10.33
CA ASN A 119 -4.81 -10.18 -11.59
C ASN A 119 -4.53 -8.75 -12.07
N SER A 120 -4.10 -7.87 -11.16
CA SER A 120 -4.03 -6.43 -11.39
C SER A 120 -2.61 -5.89 -11.58
N CYS A 121 -1.59 -6.69 -11.24
CA CYS A 121 -0.20 -6.28 -11.32
C CYS A 121 0.64 -7.38 -11.95
N CYS A 122 1.44 -7.05 -12.98
CA CYS A 122 2.54 -7.91 -13.37
C CYS A 122 3.60 -7.89 -12.24
N ILE A 123 3.85 -9.04 -11.62
CA ILE A 123 4.89 -9.19 -10.59
C ILE A 123 5.98 -10.08 -11.18
N LYS A 124 7.25 -9.67 -11.11
CA LYS A 124 8.34 -10.47 -11.67
C LYS A 124 8.41 -11.82 -10.97
N ALA A 125 8.70 -12.89 -11.72
CA ALA A 125 8.83 -14.24 -11.15
C ALA A 125 9.87 -14.26 -10.01
N GLY A 126 9.56 -14.96 -8.91
CA GLY A 126 10.43 -15.08 -7.74
C GLY A 126 10.48 -13.86 -6.81
N ARG A 127 9.53 -12.92 -6.92
CA ARG A 127 9.45 -11.72 -6.06
C ARG A 127 8.48 -11.85 -4.89
N HIS A 128 8.65 -10.93 -3.93
CA HIS A 128 7.97 -10.95 -2.64
C HIS A 128 6.77 -10.01 -2.64
N PHE A 129 5.63 -10.54 -2.23
CA PHE A 129 4.42 -9.78 -1.97
C PHE A 129 4.27 -9.63 -0.45
N LEU A 130 4.19 -8.40 0.05
CA LEU A 130 3.96 -8.15 1.46
C LEU A 130 2.73 -7.28 1.65
N CYS A 131 1.64 -7.92 2.05
CA CYS A 131 0.44 -7.24 2.48
C CYS A 131 0.41 -7.15 4.00
N PHE A 132 0.18 -5.95 4.49
CA PHE A 132 -0.10 -5.70 5.89
C PHE A 132 -1.56 -5.28 6.04
N LEU A 133 -2.37 -6.22 6.51
CA LEU A 133 -3.78 -5.99 6.80
C LEU A 133 -3.92 -5.54 8.24
N ARG A 134 -3.85 -4.22 8.46
CA ARG A 134 -4.26 -3.47 9.68
C ARG A 134 -4.06 -4.15 11.05
N ILE A 135 -3.33 -3.44 11.90
CA ILE A 135 -3.40 -3.56 13.36
C ILE A 135 -4.80 -3.10 13.84
N GLN A 136 -5.60 -4.02 14.39
CA GLN A 136 -6.85 -3.66 15.06
C GLN A 136 -6.57 -3.64 16.58
N PHE A 137 -6.74 -2.48 17.22
CA PHE A 137 -6.79 -2.42 18.67
C PHE A 137 -8.09 -3.09 19.13
N ILE A 138 -7.99 -4.25 19.77
CA ILE A 138 -9.07 -4.89 20.51
C ILE A 138 -8.69 -4.75 21.99
N TYR A 139 -9.48 -4.02 22.77
CA TYR A 139 -9.28 -3.82 24.22
C TYR A 139 -7.87 -3.37 24.66
N ASN A 140 -7.26 -2.38 23.98
CA ASN A 140 -5.91 -1.88 24.29
C ASN A 140 -4.78 -2.93 24.19
N VAL A 141 -5.03 -4.09 23.58
CA VAL A 141 -4.00 -5.09 23.29
C VAL A 141 -3.62 -5.04 21.82
N MET A 142 -2.32 -4.93 21.55
CA MET A 142 -1.76 -5.04 20.20
C MET A 142 -1.85 -6.50 19.75
N ILE A 143 -2.84 -6.82 18.93
CA ILE A 143 -2.94 -8.12 18.27
C ILE A 143 -2.44 -7.95 16.84
N ALA A 144 -1.24 -8.48 16.55
CA ALA A 144 -0.71 -8.55 15.19
C ALA A 144 -1.53 -9.57 14.40
N ILE A 145 -2.35 -9.11 13.46
CA ILE A 145 -3.12 -9.97 12.56
C ILE A 145 -2.33 -10.10 11.25
N PHE A 146 -1.76 -11.29 11.05
CA PHE A 146 -1.13 -11.86 9.86
C PHE A 146 -0.43 -10.91 8.88
N THR A 147 0.90 -10.89 8.96
CA THR A 147 1.77 -10.61 7.81
C THR A 147 1.61 -11.76 6.81
N ILE A 148 0.89 -11.54 5.71
CA ILE A 148 0.91 -12.46 4.58
C ILE A 148 2.10 -12.07 3.71
N CYS A 149 3.28 -12.59 4.05
CA CYS A 149 4.43 -12.57 3.16
C CYS A 149 4.30 -13.77 2.21
N MET A 150 3.70 -13.56 1.05
CA MET A 150 3.61 -14.61 0.03
C MET A 150 4.76 -14.43 -0.95
N LYS A 151 5.58 -15.48 -1.11
CA LYS A 151 6.32 -15.65 -2.37
C LYS A 151 5.28 -15.98 -3.43
N ILE A 152 5.17 -15.13 -4.43
CA ILE A 152 4.37 -15.45 -5.61
C ILE A 152 5.23 -16.38 -6.46
N GLN A 153 4.85 -17.67 -6.43
CA GLN A 153 5.37 -18.69 -7.35
C GLN A 153 4.82 -18.46 -8.75
#